data_AF-A0A847MBY7-F1
#
_entry.id   AF-A0A847MBY7-F1
#
_cell.length_a   1.000
_cell.length_b   1.000
_cell.length_c   1.000
_cell.angle_alpha   90.00
_cell.angle_beta   90.00
_cell.angle_gamma   90.00
#
_symmetry.space_group_name_H-M   'P 1'
#
loop_
_entity.id
_entity.type
_entity.pdbx_description
1 polymer ?
#
loop_
_entity_poly.entity_id
_entity_poly.type
_entity_poly.pdbx_seq_one_letter_code
_entity_poly.pdbx_strand_id
1 'polypeptide(L)'
;MIDVNDLGAMQIGLSSPEQIRKWSRGEVKKPETINYRTLKPEKDGLFCEKIFGPTKDWECYCGKYKRISHKGVVCDRCGVEITRSSVRRARLGHIELAAPVSHIWYFKSIPSKMALLLGVLPKNLEKVLYFASGRKKEDCYKVIEPGSTDLEPGTIIRDTEYRIHQKYDSNFKAETAHRITEVHSLSFSVGDELSAKELTRFRTKFKESFTVEEIENNRYEVIDVRVFPYQRDEEIS
;
A
#
# COMPACT_ATOMS: atom_id res chain seq x y z
N MET A 1 22.11 -39.69 -5.95
CA MET A 1 20.74 -39.74 -5.42
C MET A 1 20.92 -40.26 -4.00
N ILE A 2 20.54 -39.49 -2.99
CA ILE A 2 20.70 -39.91 -1.59
C ILE A 2 19.71 -41.07 -1.38
N ASP A 3 20.18 -42.19 -0.83
CA ASP A 3 19.29 -43.30 -0.46
C ASP A 3 18.39 -42.83 0.68
N VAL A 4 17.08 -42.99 0.51
CA VAL A 4 16.10 -42.52 1.51
C VAL A 4 16.28 -43.28 2.83
N ASN A 5 16.86 -44.48 2.78
CA ASN A 5 17.15 -45.31 3.95
C ASN A 5 18.36 -44.84 4.78
N ASP A 6 19.19 -43.92 4.26
CA ASP A 6 20.38 -43.38 4.95
C ASP A 6 20.16 -41.97 5.56
N LEU A 7 18.91 -41.49 5.61
CA LEU A 7 18.58 -40.18 6.18
C LEU A 7 18.38 -40.24 7.70
N GLY A 8 19.39 -39.80 8.47
CA GLY A 8 19.31 -39.75 9.94
C GLY A 8 18.49 -38.58 10.54
N ALA A 9 18.38 -37.46 9.83
CA ALA A 9 17.60 -36.30 10.28
C ALA A 9 17.18 -35.40 9.10
N MET A 10 16.10 -34.62 9.28
CA MET A 10 15.62 -33.63 8.31
C MET A 10 15.48 -32.27 8.98
N GLN A 11 16.00 -31.23 8.32
CA GLN A 11 15.90 -29.84 8.76
C GLN A 11 15.08 -29.03 7.75
N ILE A 12 14.26 -28.12 8.26
CA ILE A 12 13.56 -27.12 7.46
C ILE A 12 14.04 -25.72 7.86
N GLY A 13 14.18 -24.84 6.87
CA GLY A 13 14.67 -23.48 7.07
C GLY A 13 14.25 -22.53 5.95
N LEU A 14 14.48 -21.25 6.16
CA LEU A 14 14.30 -20.23 5.13
C LEU A 14 15.41 -20.32 4.10
N SER A 15 15.06 -20.15 2.83
CA SER A 15 16.04 -20.12 1.73
C SER A 15 16.44 -18.69 1.44
N SER A 16 17.74 -18.43 1.38
CA SER A 16 18.24 -17.13 0.92
C SER A 16 18.10 -16.99 -0.60
N PRO A 17 18.06 -15.75 -1.14
CA PRO A 17 18.07 -15.54 -2.59
C PRO A 17 19.25 -16.23 -3.29
N GLU A 18 20.43 -16.24 -2.69
CA GLU A 18 21.63 -16.91 -3.21
C GLU A 18 21.44 -18.43 -3.25
N GLN A 19 20.81 -19.00 -2.22
CA GLN A 19 20.52 -20.43 -2.16
C GLN A 19 19.52 -20.87 -3.22
N ILE A 20 18.48 -20.07 -3.48
CA ILE A 20 17.51 -20.31 -4.57
C ILE A 20 18.21 -20.30 -5.93
N ARG A 21 19.10 -19.32 -6.17
CA ARG A 21 19.91 -19.26 -7.40
C ARG A 21 20.85 -20.45 -7.54
N LYS A 22 21.43 -20.94 -6.43
CA LYS A 22 22.31 -22.13 -6.43
C LYS A 22 21.58 -23.43 -6.82
N TRP A 23 20.31 -23.58 -6.46
CA TRP A 23 19.50 -24.74 -6.87
C TRP A 23 19.05 -24.67 -8.33
N SER A 24 18.98 -23.46 -8.88
CA SER A 24 18.49 -23.23 -10.22
C SER A 24 19.47 -23.66 -11.30
N ARG A 25 18.94 -24.14 -12.42
CA ARG A 25 19.70 -24.45 -13.65
C ARG A 25 19.56 -23.37 -14.73
N GLY A 26 18.79 -22.33 -14.47
CA GLY A 26 18.59 -21.22 -15.38
C GLY A 26 17.40 -20.34 -15.01
N GLU A 27 17.39 -19.15 -15.58
CA GLU A 27 16.34 -18.14 -15.40
C GLU A 27 15.24 -18.34 -16.46
N VAL A 28 13.98 -18.38 -16.02
CA VAL A 28 12.81 -18.36 -16.92
C VAL A 28 12.43 -16.91 -17.16
N LYS A 29 12.48 -16.48 -18.43
CA LYS A 29 12.22 -15.09 -18.85
C LYS A 29 10.87 -14.90 -19.51
N LYS A 30 10.33 -16.00 -20.04
CA LYS A 30 9.25 -16.03 -20.99
C LYS A 30 8.08 -16.84 -20.42
N PRO A 31 6.84 -16.33 -20.48
CA PRO A 31 5.68 -17.08 -19.98
C PRO A 31 5.28 -18.25 -20.91
N GLU A 32 5.85 -18.32 -22.11
CA GLU A 32 5.50 -19.32 -23.10
C GLU A 32 5.85 -20.75 -22.65
N THR A 33 4.99 -21.69 -23.01
CA THR A 33 5.08 -23.09 -22.59
C THR A 33 5.62 -23.97 -23.72
N ILE A 34 4.75 -24.27 -24.68
CA ILE A 34 5.03 -25.08 -25.86
C ILE A 34 4.55 -24.33 -27.10
N ASN A 35 5.24 -24.57 -28.21
CA ASN A 35 4.84 -24.05 -29.49
C ASN A 35 3.58 -24.79 -29.99
N TYR A 36 2.54 -24.05 -30.36
CA TYR A 36 1.26 -24.64 -30.77
C TYR A 36 1.33 -25.49 -32.05
N ARG A 37 2.26 -25.20 -32.98
CA ARG A 37 2.40 -25.97 -34.24
C ARG A 37 3.31 -27.18 -34.07
N THR A 38 4.48 -26.97 -33.46
CA THR A 38 5.52 -28.00 -33.39
C THR A 38 5.42 -28.87 -32.15
N LEU A 39 4.59 -28.48 -31.17
CA LEU A 39 4.46 -29.10 -29.85
C LEU A 39 5.79 -29.17 -29.08
N LYS A 40 6.79 -28.40 -29.51
CA LYS A 40 8.10 -28.35 -28.88
C LYS A 40 8.14 -27.27 -27.79
N PRO A 41 8.88 -27.47 -26.69
CA PRO A 41 9.03 -26.45 -25.66
C PRO A 41 9.68 -25.18 -26.18
N GLU A 42 9.17 -24.03 -25.75
CA GLU A 42 9.73 -22.74 -26.13
C GLU A 42 11.05 -22.44 -25.39
N LYS A 43 11.94 -21.69 -26.05
CA LYS A 43 13.24 -21.31 -25.47
C LYS A 43 13.06 -20.25 -24.40
N ASP A 44 13.75 -20.43 -23.27
CA ASP A 44 13.69 -19.57 -22.07
C ASP A 44 12.28 -19.47 -21.42
N GLY A 45 11.35 -20.32 -21.86
CA GLY A 45 9.99 -20.46 -21.34
C GLY A 45 9.86 -21.47 -20.19
N LEU A 46 8.62 -21.69 -19.73
CA LEU A 46 8.31 -22.53 -18.57
C LEU A 46 8.69 -24.00 -18.72
N PHE A 47 8.81 -24.51 -19.96
CA PHE A 47 9.21 -25.88 -20.24
C PHE A 47 10.58 -26.02 -20.91
N CYS A 48 11.37 -24.94 -20.93
CA CYS A 48 12.63 -24.85 -21.68
C CYS A 48 13.58 -26.05 -21.40
N GLU A 49 13.97 -26.76 -22.45
CA GLU A 49 14.86 -27.92 -22.33
C GLU A 49 16.27 -27.57 -21.86
N LYS A 50 16.73 -26.34 -22.10
CA LYS A 50 18.03 -25.86 -21.61
C LYS A 50 18.08 -25.81 -20.09
N ILE A 51 16.98 -25.37 -19.46
CA ILE A 51 16.88 -25.19 -18.00
C ILE A 51 16.56 -26.53 -17.35
N PHE A 52 15.47 -27.16 -17.78
CA PHE A 52 14.92 -28.33 -17.11
C PHE A 52 15.48 -29.66 -17.63
N GLY A 53 16.16 -29.68 -18.77
CA GLY A 53 16.67 -30.89 -19.42
C GLY A 53 15.83 -31.35 -20.61
N PRO A 54 16.30 -32.35 -21.38
CA PRO A 54 15.70 -32.73 -22.65
C PRO A 54 14.34 -33.43 -22.50
N THR A 55 13.44 -33.29 -23.47
CA THR A 55 12.14 -33.99 -23.46
C THR A 55 12.30 -35.48 -23.77
N LYS A 56 13.29 -35.84 -24.58
CA LYS A 56 13.59 -37.22 -24.97
C LYS A 56 14.93 -37.66 -24.39
N ASP A 57 15.03 -38.93 -24.07
CA ASP A 57 16.27 -39.49 -23.53
C ASP A 57 17.40 -39.40 -24.55
N TRP A 58 18.54 -38.85 -24.13
CA TRP A 58 19.77 -38.80 -24.93
C TRP A 58 19.61 -38.07 -26.29
N GLU A 59 18.65 -37.16 -26.41
CA GLU A 59 18.43 -36.36 -27.61
C GLU A 59 18.31 -34.87 -27.24
N CYS A 60 19.02 -34.01 -27.97
CA CYS A 60 18.90 -32.57 -27.81
C CYS A 60 17.73 -31.99 -28.63
N TYR A 61 17.22 -30.82 -28.23
CA TYR A 61 16.11 -30.10 -28.89
C TYR A 61 16.17 -30.03 -30.43
N CYS A 62 17.37 -29.70 -30.95
CA CYS A 62 17.58 -29.48 -32.38
C CYS A 62 17.86 -30.77 -33.17
N GLY A 63 18.05 -31.90 -32.47
CA GLY A 63 18.37 -33.18 -33.08
C GLY A 63 19.80 -33.32 -33.62
N LYS A 64 20.70 -32.35 -33.42
CA LYS A 64 22.12 -32.42 -33.81
C LYS A 64 22.81 -33.61 -33.15
N TYR A 65 22.64 -33.73 -31.83
CA TYR A 65 23.16 -34.84 -31.05
C TYR A 65 22.02 -35.76 -30.63
N LYS A 66 22.21 -37.05 -30.90
CA LYS A 66 21.30 -38.14 -30.58
C LYS A 66 22.11 -39.34 -30.10
N ARG A 67 21.50 -40.21 -29.30
CA ARG A 67 22.08 -41.44 -28.72
C ARG A 67 22.92 -41.19 -27.48
N ILE A 68 23.11 -42.27 -26.71
CA ILE A 68 23.81 -42.28 -25.43
C ILE A 68 25.31 -41.95 -25.53
N SER A 69 25.90 -42.04 -26.72
CA SER A 69 27.32 -41.74 -26.98
C SER A 69 27.70 -40.30 -26.61
N HIS A 70 26.76 -39.36 -26.69
CA HIS A 70 26.99 -37.94 -26.35
C HIS A 70 26.52 -37.57 -24.94
N LYS A 71 26.41 -38.55 -24.04
CA LYS A 71 26.02 -38.32 -22.64
C LYS A 71 26.87 -37.22 -21.99
N GLY A 72 26.18 -36.24 -21.39
CA GLY A 72 26.81 -35.12 -20.68
C GLY A 72 27.31 -33.98 -21.57
N VAL A 73 27.24 -34.11 -22.90
CA VAL A 73 27.60 -33.02 -23.82
C VAL A 73 26.46 -32.00 -23.87
N VAL A 74 26.82 -30.71 -23.81
CA VAL A 74 25.88 -29.60 -24.00
C VAL A 74 25.89 -29.20 -25.47
N CYS A 75 24.72 -29.14 -26.09
CA CYS A 75 24.64 -28.83 -27.52
C CYS A 75 24.98 -27.38 -27.84
N ASP A 76 25.93 -27.13 -28.74
CA ASP A 76 26.34 -25.76 -29.13
C ASP A 76 25.22 -24.93 -29.76
N ARG A 77 24.25 -25.58 -30.45
CA ARG A 77 23.16 -24.89 -31.16
C ARG A 77 22.00 -24.52 -30.23
N CYS A 78 21.56 -25.46 -29.38
CA CYS A 78 20.37 -25.25 -28.53
C CYS A 78 20.67 -25.09 -27.04
N GLY A 79 21.91 -25.35 -26.60
CA GLY A 79 22.33 -25.29 -25.19
C GLY A 79 21.76 -26.41 -24.32
N VAL A 80 21.10 -27.41 -24.91
CA VAL A 80 20.50 -28.53 -24.17
C VAL A 80 21.57 -29.57 -23.85
N GLU A 81 21.67 -29.93 -22.57
CA GLU A 81 22.52 -31.01 -22.09
C GLU A 81 21.90 -32.37 -22.41
N ILE A 82 22.70 -33.27 -22.96
CA ILE A 82 22.26 -34.61 -23.36
C ILE A 82 22.28 -35.53 -22.15
N THR A 83 21.10 -35.78 -21.60
CA THR A 83 20.89 -36.61 -20.42
C THR A 83 19.55 -37.35 -20.53
N ARG A 84 19.15 -38.07 -19.47
CA ARG A 84 17.82 -38.68 -19.39
C ARG A 84 16.77 -37.60 -19.17
N SER A 85 15.62 -37.73 -19.81
CA SER A 85 14.46 -36.86 -19.61
C SER A 85 13.97 -36.85 -18.15
N SER A 86 14.28 -37.90 -17.38
CA SER A 86 13.95 -37.99 -15.95
C SER A 86 14.51 -36.85 -15.10
N VAL A 87 15.60 -36.19 -15.52
CA VAL A 87 16.16 -35.05 -14.80
C VAL A 87 15.19 -33.86 -14.73
N ARG A 88 14.21 -33.77 -15.65
CA ARG A 88 13.18 -32.72 -15.66
C ARG A 88 12.32 -32.73 -14.39
N ARG A 89 12.24 -33.87 -13.70
CA ARG A 89 11.53 -34.01 -12.42
C ARG A 89 12.32 -33.50 -11.21
N ALA A 90 13.61 -33.24 -11.37
CA ALA A 90 14.51 -32.87 -10.28
C ALA A 90 15.18 -31.49 -10.46
N ARG A 91 15.30 -30.99 -11.70
CA ARG A 91 15.89 -29.67 -11.97
C ARG A 91 14.91 -28.56 -11.66
N LEU A 92 15.39 -27.52 -10.98
CA LEU A 92 14.65 -26.31 -10.69
C LEU A 92 15.10 -25.16 -11.60
N GLY A 93 14.18 -24.26 -11.90
CA GLY A 93 14.42 -22.95 -12.53
C GLY A 93 14.17 -21.84 -11.52
N HIS A 94 14.59 -20.62 -11.83
CA HIS A 94 14.24 -19.44 -11.03
C HIS A 94 13.71 -18.32 -11.93
N ILE A 95 13.06 -17.34 -11.32
CA ILE A 95 12.65 -16.09 -11.95
C ILE A 95 13.25 -14.98 -11.10
N GLU A 96 13.98 -14.07 -11.73
CA GLU A 96 14.48 -12.89 -11.05
C GLU A 96 13.36 -11.85 -11.03
N LEU A 97 12.90 -11.49 -9.82
CA LEU A 97 11.83 -10.51 -9.67
C LEU A 97 12.39 -9.10 -9.81
N ALA A 98 11.72 -8.25 -10.58
CA ALA A 98 12.12 -6.86 -10.76
C ALA A 98 11.98 -6.02 -9.48
N ALA A 99 11.09 -6.43 -8.58
CA ALA A 99 10.87 -5.79 -7.29
C ALA A 99 10.71 -6.86 -6.19
N PRO A 100 11.11 -6.57 -4.95
CA PRO A 100 10.90 -7.47 -3.83
C PRO A 100 9.40 -7.65 -3.57
N VAL A 101 8.97 -8.90 -3.43
CA VAL A 101 7.58 -9.26 -3.11
C VAL A 101 7.56 -10.01 -1.78
N SER A 102 6.60 -9.66 -0.93
CA SER A 102 6.40 -10.36 0.34
C SER A 102 5.87 -11.77 0.10
N HIS A 103 6.46 -12.77 0.77
CA HIS A 103 5.96 -14.13 0.72
C HIS A 103 4.64 -14.22 1.51
N ILE A 104 3.57 -14.68 0.84
CA ILE A 104 2.20 -14.67 1.36
C ILE A 104 2.06 -15.41 2.71
N TRP A 105 2.79 -16.53 2.90
CA TRP A 105 2.69 -17.31 4.14
C TRP A 105 3.22 -16.58 5.38
N TYR A 106 4.16 -15.64 5.25
CA TYR A 106 4.68 -14.93 6.44
C TYR A 106 3.90 -13.66 6.76
N PHE A 107 3.17 -13.14 5.77
CA PHE A 107 2.36 -11.94 5.88
C PHE A 107 0.88 -12.24 6.21
N LYS A 108 0.21 -13.12 5.45
CA LYS A 108 -1.23 -13.42 5.60
C LYS A 108 -1.55 -14.51 6.61
N SER A 109 -0.58 -15.26 7.11
CA SER A 109 -0.83 -16.27 8.15
C SER A 109 -1.39 -15.63 9.42
N ILE A 110 -2.16 -16.39 10.19
CA ILE A 110 -2.61 -16.00 11.54
C ILE A 110 -1.86 -16.88 12.54
N PRO A 111 -1.02 -16.31 13.44
CA PRO A 111 -0.58 -14.91 13.47
C PRO A 111 0.38 -14.59 12.32
N SER A 112 0.41 -13.31 11.92
CA SER A 112 1.32 -12.83 10.87
C SER A 112 2.72 -12.77 11.45
N LYS A 113 3.63 -13.61 10.95
CA LYS A 113 5.01 -13.71 11.47
C LYS A 113 5.77 -12.41 11.24
N MET A 114 5.56 -11.77 10.09
CA MET A 114 6.17 -10.47 9.77
C MET A 114 5.66 -9.35 10.67
N ALA A 115 4.34 -9.28 10.88
CA ALA A 115 3.75 -8.24 11.74
C ALA A 115 4.22 -8.37 13.19
N LEU A 116 4.32 -9.62 13.69
CA LEU A 116 4.83 -9.91 15.02
C LEU A 116 6.31 -9.48 15.17
N LEU A 117 7.14 -9.81 14.19
CA LEU A 117 8.56 -9.45 14.21
C LEU A 117 8.79 -7.93 14.14
N LEU A 118 7.91 -7.21 13.45
CA LEU A 118 7.97 -5.75 13.33
C LEU A 118 7.23 -5.00 14.46
N GLY A 119 6.48 -5.70 15.32
CA GLY A 119 5.67 -5.07 16.37
C GLY A 119 4.51 -4.21 15.84
N VAL A 120 4.00 -4.51 14.65
CA VAL A 120 2.90 -3.76 14.01
C VAL A 120 1.61 -4.57 13.94
N LEU A 121 0.47 -3.89 13.87
CA LEU A 121 -0.80 -4.54 13.58
C LEU A 121 -0.78 -5.11 12.15
N PRO A 122 -1.26 -6.36 11.91
CA PRO A 122 -1.30 -6.95 10.57
C PRO A 122 -2.03 -6.08 9.53
N LYS A 123 -3.08 -5.37 9.96
CA LYS A 123 -3.81 -4.40 9.12
C LYS A 123 -2.94 -3.26 8.62
N ASN A 124 -1.97 -2.80 9.41
CA ASN A 124 -1.06 -1.72 9.01
C ASN A 124 -0.01 -2.23 8.02
N LEU A 125 0.54 -3.43 8.27
CA LEU A 125 1.45 -4.08 7.33
C LEU A 125 0.79 -4.33 5.97
N GLU A 126 -0.48 -4.74 5.99
CA GLU A 126 -1.29 -4.94 4.78
C GLU A 126 -1.44 -3.67 3.95
N LYS A 127 -1.70 -2.52 4.60
CA LYS A 127 -1.82 -1.24 3.91
C LYS A 127 -0.53 -0.88 3.19
N VAL A 128 0.62 -1.09 3.82
CA VAL A 128 1.93 -0.82 3.20
C VAL A 128 2.17 -1.74 2.01
N LEU A 129 1.94 -3.06 2.16
CA LEU A 129 2.22 -4.04 1.11
C LEU A 129 1.33 -3.90 -0.12
N TYR A 130 0.06 -3.53 0.05
CA TYR A 130 -0.84 -3.32 -1.08
C TYR A 130 -0.77 -1.90 -1.65
N PHE A 131 0.17 -1.07 -1.18
CA PHE A 131 0.18 0.36 -1.48
C PHE A 131 -1.20 0.98 -1.26
N ALA A 132 -1.94 0.47 -0.27
CA ALA A 132 -3.24 1.00 0.05
C ALA A 132 -3.00 2.41 0.52
N SER A 133 -3.42 3.38 -0.30
CA SER A 133 -3.47 4.77 0.08
C SER A 133 -4.36 4.84 1.31
N GLY A 134 -3.73 4.81 2.49
CA GLY A 134 -4.41 5.18 3.71
C GLY A 134 -4.87 6.60 3.43
N ARG A 135 -6.17 6.79 3.18
CA ARG A 135 -6.78 8.11 3.33
C ARG A 135 -6.63 8.42 4.81
N LYS A 136 -5.47 8.96 5.18
CA LYS A 136 -5.33 9.63 6.44
C LYS A 136 -6.23 10.85 6.27
N LYS A 137 -7.35 10.86 6.97
CA LYS A 137 -8.09 12.10 7.16
C LYS A 137 -7.10 13.02 7.87
N GLU A 138 -6.67 14.04 7.18
CA GLU A 138 -5.79 15.07 7.71
C GLU A 138 -6.64 16.30 7.88
N ASP A 139 -6.51 16.93 9.04
CA ASP A 139 -7.12 18.22 9.28
C ASP A 139 -6.56 19.19 8.24
N CYS A 140 -7.44 20.03 7.69
CA CYS A 140 -7.04 21.05 6.75
C CYS A 140 -6.76 22.34 7.51
N TYR A 141 -5.76 23.08 7.06
CA TYR A 141 -5.41 24.39 7.59
C TYR A 141 -5.53 25.43 6.48
N LYS A 142 -5.89 26.65 6.84
CA LYS A 142 -5.94 27.81 5.94
C LYS A 142 -4.76 28.71 6.26
N VAL A 143 -3.96 29.02 5.23
CA VAL A 143 -2.79 29.88 5.37
C VAL A 143 -3.25 31.31 5.70
N ILE A 144 -2.67 31.89 6.76
CA ILE A 144 -2.90 33.29 7.14
C ILE A 144 -1.66 34.09 6.77
N GLU A 145 -0.51 33.64 7.27
CA GLU A 145 0.80 34.26 7.03
C GLU A 145 1.69 33.23 6.33
N PRO A 146 1.96 33.39 5.03
CA PRO A 146 2.77 32.42 4.27
C PRO A 146 4.27 32.51 4.58
N GLY A 147 4.73 33.55 5.28
CA GLY A 147 6.14 33.70 5.63
C GLY A 147 7.04 33.73 4.37
N SER A 148 8.01 32.81 4.32
CA SER A 148 8.94 32.62 3.19
C SER A 148 8.54 31.49 2.23
N THR A 149 7.30 30.99 2.32
CA THR A 149 6.81 29.92 1.44
C THR A 149 6.17 30.48 0.18
N ASP A 150 6.12 29.68 -0.90
CA ASP A 150 5.46 30.05 -2.17
C ASP A 150 3.91 29.99 -2.10
N LEU A 151 3.34 29.88 -0.90
CA LEU A 151 1.90 29.72 -0.70
C LEU A 151 1.20 31.07 -0.66
N GLU A 152 0.01 31.15 -1.27
CA GLU A 152 -0.81 32.36 -1.20
C GLU A 152 -1.66 32.36 0.09
N PRO A 153 -1.82 33.53 0.75
CA PRO A 153 -2.75 33.68 1.86
C PRO A 153 -4.17 33.22 1.48
N GLY A 154 -4.78 32.41 2.33
CA GLY A 154 -6.11 31.84 2.11
C GLY A 154 -6.14 30.48 1.41
N THR A 155 -4.99 29.98 0.93
CA THR A 155 -4.86 28.62 0.40
C THR A 155 -5.11 27.59 1.49
N ILE A 156 -5.75 26.47 1.12
CA ILE A 156 -6.00 25.35 2.02
C ILE A 156 -4.88 24.32 1.86
N ILE A 157 -4.26 23.94 2.97
CA ILE A 157 -3.17 22.97 3.07
C ILE A 157 -3.54 21.84 4.03
N ARG A 158 -2.81 20.73 3.99
CA ARG A 158 -3.03 19.59 4.91
C ARG A 158 -2.17 19.70 6.18
N ASP A 159 -2.54 18.98 7.24
CA ASP A 159 -1.74 18.86 8.48
C ASP A 159 -0.28 18.49 8.22
N THR A 160 -0.03 17.60 7.27
CA THR A 160 1.34 17.20 6.91
C THR A 160 2.15 18.35 6.32
N GLU A 161 1.57 19.13 5.41
CA GLU A 161 2.19 20.32 4.83
C GLU A 161 2.38 21.42 5.87
N TYR A 162 1.38 21.65 6.73
CA TYR A 162 1.48 22.60 7.83
C TYR A 162 2.67 22.27 8.75
N ARG A 163 2.81 21.01 9.17
CA ARG A 163 3.93 20.56 10.01
C ARG A 163 5.29 20.69 9.34
N ILE A 164 5.34 20.54 8.02
CA ILE A 164 6.56 20.74 7.24
C ILE A 164 6.90 22.24 7.25
N HIS A 165 5.98 23.10 6.82
CA HIS A 165 6.23 24.54 6.70
C HIS A 165 6.54 25.19 8.04
N GLN A 166 5.80 24.86 9.11
CA GLN A 166 6.06 25.37 10.46
C GLN A 166 7.44 24.96 11.00
N LYS A 167 7.96 23.79 10.57
CA LYS A 167 9.29 23.32 10.98
C LYS A 167 10.41 24.10 10.30
N TYR A 168 10.23 24.52 9.05
CA TYR A 168 11.24 25.21 8.27
C TYR A 168 11.15 26.74 8.37
N ASP A 169 9.95 27.28 8.61
CA ASP A 169 9.72 28.71 8.76
C ASP A 169 8.87 28.99 10.01
N SER A 170 9.46 29.70 10.98
CA SER A 170 8.78 30.09 12.22
C SER A 170 7.75 31.21 12.02
N ASN A 171 7.83 31.95 10.91
CA ASN A 171 6.88 33.01 10.57
C ASN A 171 5.64 32.48 9.85
N PHE A 172 5.67 31.21 9.41
CA PHE A 172 4.53 30.58 8.78
C PHE A 172 3.41 30.31 9.79
N LYS A 173 2.24 30.90 9.56
CA LYS A 173 1.03 30.67 10.38
C LYS A 173 -0.15 30.24 9.52
N ALA A 174 -0.82 29.19 9.96
CA ALA A 174 -2.07 28.72 9.41
C ALA A 174 -3.01 28.31 10.56
N GLU A 175 -4.31 28.52 10.37
CA GLU A 175 -5.37 28.12 11.31
C GLU A 175 -6.16 26.94 10.76
N THR A 176 -6.88 26.20 11.60
CA THR A 176 -7.74 25.10 11.15
C THR A 176 -8.82 25.61 10.20
N ALA A 177 -8.92 24.99 9.03
CA ALA A 177 -9.91 25.34 8.03
C ALA A 177 -11.25 24.71 8.41
N HIS A 178 -12.26 25.55 8.64
CA HIS A 178 -13.64 25.12 8.86
C HIS A 178 -14.49 25.40 7.63
N ARG A 179 -15.39 24.46 7.29
CA ARG A 179 -16.38 24.67 6.24
C ARG A 179 -17.63 25.32 6.82
N ILE A 180 -17.93 26.54 6.38
CA ILE A 180 -19.18 27.21 6.72
C ILE A 180 -20.29 26.61 5.86
N THR A 181 -21.25 25.92 6.49
CA THR A 181 -22.40 25.31 5.80
C THR A 181 -23.58 26.26 5.69
N GLU A 182 -23.85 27.05 6.75
CA GLU A 182 -24.93 28.02 6.78
C GLU A 182 -24.45 29.33 7.42
N VAL A 183 -24.85 30.46 6.83
CA VAL A 183 -24.66 31.79 7.41
C VAL A 183 -26.02 32.25 7.94
N HIS A 184 -26.15 32.32 9.25
CA HIS A 184 -27.38 32.79 9.87
C HIS A 184 -27.40 34.33 9.89
N SER A 185 -28.31 34.93 9.13
CA SER A 185 -28.61 36.36 9.25
C SER A 185 -29.46 36.60 10.50
N LEU A 186 -28.81 36.97 11.59
CA LEU A 186 -29.49 37.34 12.83
C LEU A 186 -30.08 38.75 12.67
N SER A 187 -31.30 38.93 13.15
CA SER A 187 -32.02 40.21 13.06
C SER A 187 -31.76 41.14 14.25
N PHE A 188 -30.81 40.77 15.12
CA PHE A 188 -30.47 41.47 16.35
C PHE A 188 -28.95 41.55 16.48
N SER A 189 -28.48 42.57 17.19
CA SER A 189 -27.07 42.87 17.44
C SER A 189 -26.72 42.61 18.91
N VAL A 190 -25.42 42.64 19.23
CA VAL A 190 -24.96 42.62 20.62
C VAL A 190 -25.51 43.86 21.35
N GLY A 191 -26.12 43.65 22.51
CA GLY A 191 -26.80 44.69 23.31
C GLY A 191 -28.31 44.83 23.07
N ASP A 192 -28.91 44.08 22.14
CA ASP A 192 -30.36 44.11 21.95
C ASP A 192 -31.10 43.30 23.03
N GLU A 193 -32.22 43.86 23.53
CA GLU A 193 -33.08 43.22 24.53
C GLU A 193 -34.15 42.34 23.87
N LEU A 194 -34.14 41.04 24.18
CA LEU A 194 -35.11 40.05 23.71
C LEU A 194 -36.15 39.73 24.79
N SER A 195 -37.41 39.60 24.39
CA SER A 195 -38.45 39.02 25.26
C SER A 195 -38.32 37.49 25.37
N ALA A 196 -38.87 36.89 26.42
CA ALA A 196 -38.87 35.42 26.60
C ALA A 196 -39.47 34.64 25.40
N LYS A 197 -40.47 35.22 24.71
CA LYS A 197 -41.06 34.60 23.50
C LYS A 197 -40.12 34.65 22.31
N GLU A 198 -39.43 35.78 22.12
CA GLU A 198 -38.44 35.96 21.06
C GLU A 198 -37.21 35.10 21.29
N LEU A 199 -36.73 35.00 22.54
CA LEU A 199 -35.64 34.13 22.93
C LEU A 199 -35.93 32.67 22.55
N THR A 200 -37.12 32.17 22.90
CA THR A 200 -37.52 30.79 22.60
C THR A 200 -37.56 30.54 21.08
N ARG A 201 -38.10 31.50 20.32
CA ARG A 201 -38.15 31.44 18.85
C ARG A 201 -36.75 31.46 18.23
N PHE A 202 -35.87 32.34 18.70
CA PHE A 202 -34.51 32.47 18.18
C PHE A 202 -33.61 31.31 18.61
N ARG A 203 -33.73 30.76 19.83
CA ARG A 203 -33.03 29.52 20.22
C ARG A 203 -33.47 28.33 19.39
N THR A 204 -34.76 28.21 19.08
CA THR A 204 -35.27 27.13 18.22
C THR A 204 -34.66 27.22 16.82
N LYS A 205 -34.48 28.43 16.30
CA LYS A 205 -34.01 28.68 14.93
C LYS A 205 -32.49 28.70 14.78
N PHE A 206 -31.76 29.26 15.75
CA PHE A 206 -30.34 29.57 15.66
C PHE A 206 -29.49 28.87 16.73
N LYS A 207 -30.08 28.00 17.57
CA LYS A 207 -29.41 27.16 18.58
C LYS A 207 -28.33 27.90 19.38
N GLU A 208 -27.06 27.52 19.20
CA GLU A 208 -25.88 28.01 19.94
C GLU A 208 -25.22 29.25 19.30
N SER A 209 -25.86 29.87 18.30
CA SER A 209 -25.28 31.00 17.54
C SER A 209 -25.26 32.32 18.32
N PHE A 210 -25.79 32.38 19.54
CA PHE A 210 -25.76 33.60 20.37
C PHE A 210 -25.89 33.25 21.86
N THR A 211 -25.28 34.04 22.73
CA THR A 211 -25.41 33.95 24.18
C THR A 211 -26.19 35.14 24.72
N VAL A 212 -27.00 34.88 25.75
CA VAL A 212 -27.78 35.90 26.42
C VAL A 212 -27.56 35.83 27.93
N GLU A 213 -27.64 36.96 28.62
CA GLU A 213 -27.84 37.02 30.08
C GLU A 213 -29.21 37.57 30.40
N GLU A 214 -29.73 37.17 31.56
CA GLU A 214 -31.01 37.67 32.08
C GLU A 214 -30.73 38.94 32.90
N ILE A 215 -31.45 40.03 32.59
CA ILE A 215 -31.36 41.27 33.35
C ILE A 215 -32.40 41.24 34.49
N GLU A 216 -33.62 41.73 34.23
CA GLU A 216 -34.74 41.76 35.19
C GLU A 216 -36.08 41.63 34.44
N ASN A 217 -37.11 41.07 35.08
CA ASN A 217 -38.47 40.88 34.54
C ASN A 217 -38.54 40.07 33.22
N ASN A 218 -37.81 38.95 33.13
CA ASN A 218 -37.91 37.99 32.02
C ASN A 218 -37.50 38.58 30.64
N ARG A 219 -36.56 39.53 30.68
CA ARG A 219 -35.90 40.16 29.52
C ARG A 219 -34.44 39.72 29.48
N TYR A 220 -33.95 39.43 28.27
CA TYR A 220 -32.63 38.85 28.04
C TYR A 220 -31.83 39.75 27.12
N GLU A 221 -30.60 40.10 27.48
CA GLU A 221 -29.70 40.88 26.65
C GLU A 221 -28.72 39.96 25.91
N VAL A 222 -28.49 40.26 24.63
CA VAL A 222 -27.55 39.50 23.79
C VAL A 222 -26.12 39.97 24.04
N ILE A 223 -25.27 39.08 24.55
CA ILE A 223 -23.87 39.40 24.91
C ILE A 223 -22.89 39.01 23.82
N ASP A 224 -23.10 37.84 23.21
CA ASP A 224 -22.23 37.33 22.16
C ASP A 224 -23.10 36.83 21.02
N VAL A 225 -22.66 37.13 19.81
CA VAL A 225 -23.29 36.66 18.58
C VAL A 225 -22.24 35.90 17.79
N ARG A 226 -22.37 34.58 17.79
CA ARG A 226 -21.55 33.67 17.00
C ARG A 226 -22.27 33.37 15.69
N VAL A 227 -21.98 34.20 14.68
CA VAL A 227 -22.59 34.10 13.34
C VAL A 227 -22.28 32.76 12.64
N PHE A 228 -21.31 32.00 13.13
CA PHE A 228 -20.83 30.76 12.55
C PHE A 228 -21.07 29.57 13.49
N PRO A 229 -22.12 28.75 13.29
CA PRO A 229 -22.16 27.43 13.87
C PRO A 229 -21.07 26.60 13.19
N TYR A 230 -19.92 26.44 13.86
CA TYR A 230 -18.86 25.57 13.36
C TYR A 230 -19.34 24.11 13.49
N GLN A 231 -19.60 23.44 12.37
CA GLN A 231 -19.65 21.99 12.39
C GLN A 231 -18.22 21.47 12.48
N ARG A 232 -17.90 20.73 13.54
CA ARG A 232 -16.74 19.85 13.53
C ARG A 232 -16.99 18.75 12.52
N ASP A 233 -15.98 18.40 11.73
CA ASP A 233 -16.06 17.31 10.75
C ASP A 233 -16.42 15.94 11.38
N GLU A 234 -16.39 15.83 12.72
CA GLU A 234 -16.92 14.68 13.47
C GLU A 234 -18.44 14.45 13.25
N GLU A 235 -19.20 15.48 12.86
CA GLU A 235 -20.64 15.39 12.61
C GLU A 235 -21.00 15.03 11.15
N ILE A 236 -20.00 14.94 10.27
CA ILE A 236 -20.19 14.56 8.86
C ILE A 236 -19.76 13.10 8.71
N SER A 237 -20.62 12.21 9.22
CA SER A 237 -20.60 10.76 8.92
C SER A 237 -21.01 10.48 7.49
#